data_AF-A0A7J2S7C7-F1
#
_entry.id   AF-A0A7J2S7C7-F1
#
_cell.length_a   1.000
_cell.length_b   1.000
_cell.length_c   1.000
_cell.angle_alpha   90.00
_cell.angle_beta   90.00
_cell.angle_gamma   90.00
#
_symmetry.space_group_name_H-M   'P 1'
#
loop_
_entity.id
_entity.type
_entity.pdbx_description
1 polymer ?
#
loop_
_entity_poly.entity_id
_entity_poly.type
_entity_poly.pdbx_seq_one_letter_code
_entity_poly.pdbx_strand_id
1 'polypeptide(L)'
;MLIPYFFSLIRSTINIPVKEAESEYLYPPQITFWGIKYNMPHIKKAAITVNFGGAIIPITISFYEILRVVFKNNYTFLTKYLFIFFAICYFFAKPVRGIGIAMPALIPPLISALLGIFMGGNPAVIAYTSGTLGTLIELIY
;
A
#
# COMPACT_ATOMS: atom_id res chain seq x y z
N MET A 1 0.54 19.99 10.11
CA MET A 1 0.85 18.71 9.45
C MET A 1 -0.39 17.91 9.01
N LEU A 2 -1.62 18.21 9.47
CA LEU A 2 -2.81 17.37 9.21
C LEU A 2 -3.57 17.66 7.90
N ILE A 3 -3.41 18.85 7.32
CA ILE A 3 -4.15 19.30 6.12
C ILE A 3 -4.04 18.32 4.93
N PRO A 4 -2.85 17.76 4.59
CA PRO A 4 -2.73 16.81 3.48
C PRO A 4 -3.55 15.53 3.70
N TYR A 5 -3.70 15.09 4.95
CA TYR A 5 -4.44 13.88 5.32
C TYR A 5 -5.95 14.08 5.17
N PHE A 6 -6.49 15.23 5.59
CA PHE A 6 -7.89 15.55 5.34
C PHE A 6 -8.19 15.68 3.85
N PHE A 7 -7.26 16.26 3.08
CA PHE A 7 -7.41 16.35 1.63
C PHE A 7 -7.39 14.97 0.96
N SER A 8 -6.51 14.06 1.42
CA SER A 8 -6.49 12.65 1.01
C SER A 8 -7.82 11.96 1.29
N LEU A 9 -8.41 12.13 2.48
CA LEU A 9 -9.72 11.54 2.82
C LEU A 9 -10.84 12.06 1.90
N ILE A 10 -10.95 13.38 1.75
CA ILE A 10 -11.99 14.00 0.90
C ILE A 10 -11.89 13.52 -0.55
N ARG A 11 -10.65 13.47 -1.07
CA ARG A 11 -10.39 13.08 -2.46
C ARG A 11 -10.34 11.55 -2.68
N SER A 12 -10.47 10.74 -1.64
CA SER A 12 -10.51 9.27 -1.78
C SER A 12 -11.81 8.77 -2.42
N THR A 13 -12.81 9.64 -2.55
CA THR A 13 -14.03 9.37 -3.32
C THR A 13 -13.82 9.35 -4.84
N ILE A 14 -12.67 9.86 -5.31
CA ILE A 14 -12.36 9.95 -6.74
C ILE A 14 -11.53 8.73 -7.16
N ASN A 15 -12.08 7.92 -8.06
CA ASN A 15 -11.42 6.77 -8.67
C ASN A 15 -11.19 7.04 -10.16
N ILE A 16 -9.93 6.97 -10.61
CA ILE A 16 -9.54 7.19 -12.00
C ILE A 16 -9.47 5.83 -12.70
N PRO A 17 -10.32 5.56 -13.72
CA PRO A 17 -10.25 4.30 -14.46
C PRO A 17 -8.98 4.24 -15.29
N VAL A 18 -8.27 3.11 -15.21
CA VAL A 18 -7.02 2.87 -15.95
C VAL A 18 -7.23 1.82 -17.03
N LYS A 19 -7.96 0.75 -16.72
CA LYS A 19 -8.14 -0.38 -17.63
C LYS A 19 -9.40 -1.16 -17.30
N GLU A 20 -10.07 -1.70 -18.32
CA GLU A 20 -11.12 -2.70 -18.14
C GLU A 20 -10.51 -4.10 -18.15
N ALA A 21 -10.92 -4.92 -17.20
CA ALA A 21 -10.55 -6.32 -17.07
C ALA A 21 -11.80 -7.18 -17.20
N GLU A 22 -11.76 -8.17 -18.09
CA GLU A 22 -12.78 -9.21 -18.16
C GLU A 22 -12.43 -10.30 -17.15
N SER A 23 -13.42 -10.78 -16.39
CA SER A 23 -13.21 -11.89 -15.47
C SER A 23 -13.80 -13.17 -16.06
N GLU A 24 -12.97 -14.22 -16.13
CA GLU A 24 -13.34 -15.53 -16.70
C GLU A 24 -14.16 -16.42 -15.73
N TYR A 25 -14.52 -15.92 -14.54
CA TYR A 25 -15.12 -16.77 -13.51
C TYR A 25 -16.63 -17.01 -13.74
N LEU A 26 -16.94 -18.21 -14.21
CA LEU A 26 -18.30 -18.74 -14.32
C LEU A 26 -18.94 -19.07 -12.95
N TYR A 27 -18.13 -19.33 -11.92
CA TYR A 27 -18.53 -19.61 -10.52
C TYR A 27 -17.59 -18.91 -9.53
N PRO A 28 -18.08 -18.31 -8.43
CA PRO A 28 -17.24 -17.55 -7.51
C PRO A 28 -16.64 -18.52 -6.50
N PRO A 29 -15.32 -18.77 -6.50
CA PRO A 29 -14.73 -19.59 -5.46
C PRO A 29 -14.90 -18.90 -4.09
N GLN A 30 -15.31 -19.64 -3.08
CA GLN A 30 -15.13 -19.22 -1.69
C GLN A 30 -13.66 -19.44 -1.33
N ILE A 31 -12.95 -18.36 -1.03
CA ILE A 31 -11.54 -18.44 -0.66
C ILE A 31 -11.43 -18.10 0.82
N THR A 32 -10.72 -18.94 1.58
CA THR A 32 -10.40 -18.66 2.98
C THR A 32 -8.97 -18.15 3.05
N PHE A 33 -8.79 -16.93 3.57
CA PHE A 33 -7.47 -16.34 3.81
C PHE A 33 -7.39 -15.89 5.26
N TRP A 34 -6.38 -16.40 5.99
CA TRP A 34 -6.18 -16.13 7.41
C TRP A 34 -7.44 -16.31 8.27
N GLY A 35 -8.22 -17.37 8.01
CA GLY A 35 -9.45 -17.67 8.75
C GLY A 35 -10.67 -16.84 8.35
N ILE A 36 -10.51 -15.84 7.47
CA ILE A 36 -11.60 -15.03 6.93
C ILE A 36 -12.07 -15.63 5.60
N LYS A 37 -13.37 -15.85 5.46
CA LYS A 37 -13.99 -16.33 4.22
C LYS A 37 -14.34 -15.15 3.32
N TYR A 38 -13.85 -15.17 2.09
CA TYR A 38 -14.13 -14.18 1.06
C TYR A 38 -15.09 -14.79 0.03
N ASN A 39 -16.27 -14.16 -0.10
CA ASN A 39 -17.21 -14.48 -1.16
C ASN A 39 -16.90 -13.61 -2.37
N MET A 40 -16.46 -14.22 -3.46
CA MET A 40 -16.19 -13.49 -4.69
C MET A 40 -17.49 -13.09 -5.40
N PRO A 41 -17.68 -11.82 -5.78
CA PRO A 41 -18.79 -11.45 -6.63
C PRO A 41 -18.54 -11.92 -8.07
N HIS A 42 -19.58 -12.38 -8.75
CA HIS A 42 -19.51 -12.67 -10.18
C HIS A 42 -19.55 -11.37 -10.98
N ILE A 43 -18.40 -10.92 -11.45
CA ILE A 43 -18.28 -9.71 -12.26
C ILE A 43 -17.71 -10.10 -13.63
N LYS A 44 -18.47 -9.94 -14.71
CA LYS A 44 -17.99 -10.24 -16.08
C LYS A 44 -17.00 -9.18 -16.58
N LYS A 45 -17.20 -7.92 -16.20
CA LYS A 45 -16.35 -6.78 -16.55
C LYS A 45 -16.11 -5.93 -15.33
N ALA A 46 -14.84 -5.76 -14.96
CA ALA A 46 -14.41 -4.92 -13.85
C ALA A 46 -13.50 -3.82 -14.36
N ALA A 47 -13.69 -2.59 -13.90
CA ALA A 47 -12.75 -1.50 -14.15
C ALA A 47 -11.64 -1.53 -13.07
N ILE A 48 -10.40 -1.63 -13.50
CA ILE A 48 -9.22 -1.35 -12.68
C ILE A 48 -9.12 0.17 -12.56
N THR A 49 -9.24 0.67 -11.33
CA THR A 49 -9.19 2.10 -11.03
C THR A 49 -8.07 2.41 -10.05
N VAL A 50 -7.52 3.62 -10.13
CA VAL A 50 -6.56 4.16 -9.18
C VAL A 50 -7.25 5.21 -8.32
N ASN A 51 -7.19 5.05 -7.00
CA ASN A 51 -7.80 5.98 -6.07
C ASN A 51 -6.97 7.27 -5.95
N PHE A 52 -7.56 8.43 -6.21
CA PHE A 52 -6.82 9.69 -6.18
C PHE A 52 -6.37 10.04 -4.75
N GLY A 53 -7.30 9.97 -3.79
CA GLY A 53 -7.01 10.29 -2.40
C GLY A 53 -6.17 9.25 -1.67
N GLY A 54 -6.36 7.98 -1.98
CA GLY A 54 -5.78 6.83 -1.29
C GLY A 54 -4.51 6.26 -1.94
N ALA A 55 -4.23 6.59 -3.20
CA ALA A 55 -3.00 6.17 -3.88
C ALA A 55 -2.17 7.36 -4.37
N ILE A 56 -2.76 8.28 -5.15
CA ILE A 56 -1.99 9.37 -5.79
C ILE A 56 -1.43 10.36 -4.77
N ILE A 57 -2.28 10.89 -3.88
CA ILE A 57 -1.84 11.83 -2.84
C ILE A 57 -0.76 11.19 -1.93
N PRO A 58 -0.96 9.98 -1.39
CA PRO A 58 0.04 9.34 -0.54
C PRO A 58 1.38 9.07 -1.24
N ILE A 59 1.37 8.64 -2.51
CA ILE A 59 2.60 8.49 -3.32
C ILE A 59 3.32 9.83 -3.45
N THR A 60 2.57 10.89 -3.76
CA THR A 60 3.15 12.23 -3.97
C THR A 60 3.84 12.74 -2.69
N ILE A 61 3.19 12.58 -1.53
CA ILE A 61 3.77 13.00 -0.24
C ILE A 61 4.99 12.14 0.09
N SER A 62 4.91 10.83 -0.13
CA SER A 62 6.04 9.91 0.10
C SER A 62 7.24 10.28 -0.78
N PHE A 63 7.00 10.58 -2.05
CA PHE A 63 8.04 10.99 -2.98
C PHE A 63 8.70 12.31 -2.58
N TYR A 64 7.88 13.30 -2.17
CA TYR A 64 8.40 14.58 -1.67
C TYR A 64 9.31 14.41 -0.44
N GLU A 65 8.91 13.58 0.52
CA GLU A 65 9.73 13.33 1.71
C GLU A 65 11.00 12.52 1.39
N ILE A 66 10.94 11.55 0.45
CA ILE A 66 12.14 10.86 -0.06
C ILE A 66 13.12 11.88 -0.62
N LEU A 67 12.68 12.77 -1.52
CA LEU A 67 13.53 13.79 -2.11
C LEU A 67 14.15 14.67 -1.03
N ARG A 68 13.35 15.13 -0.06
CA ARG A 68 13.82 15.95 1.06
C ARG A 68 14.90 15.24 1.90
N VAL A 69 14.78 13.94 2.12
CA VAL A 69 15.77 13.14 2.87
C VAL A 69 17.04 12.91 2.04
N VAL A 70 16.90 12.64 0.74
CA VAL A 70 18.01 12.47 -0.21
C VAL A 70 18.85 13.76 -0.27
N PHE A 71 18.22 14.92 -0.41
CA PHE A 71 18.92 16.22 -0.42
C PHE A 71 19.67 16.55 0.88
N LYS A 72 19.33 15.89 2.00
CA LYS A 72 20.01 16.04 3.29
C LYS A 72 21.12 15.00 3.52
N ASN A 73 21.52 14.24 2.49
CA ASN A 73 22.55 13.18 2.55
C ASN A 73 22.25 12.03 3.53
N ASN A 74 20.99 11.84 3.94
CA ASN A 74 20.58 10.77 4.86
C ASN A 74 20.04 9.52 4.12
N TYR A 75 20.59 9.23 2.94
CA TYR A 75 20.05 8.22 2.00
C TYR A 75 20.22 6.78 2.49
N THR A 76 21.36 6.44 3.12
CA THR A 76 21.66 5.10 3.64
C THR A 76 20.63 4.62 4.66
N PHE A 77 20.09 5.57 5.40
CA PHE A 77 19.08 5.32 6.40
C PHE A 77 17.78 4.89 5.73
N LEU A 78 17.22 5.76 4.88
CA LEU A 78 15.94 5.57 4.20
C LEU A 78 15.88 4.31 3.33
N THR A 79 16.97 3.98 2.63
CA THR A 79 17.02 2.76 1.82
C THR A 79 16.98 1.49 2.65
N LYS A 80 17.70 1.47 3.80
CA LYS A 80 17.67 0.34 4.73
C LYS A 80 16.25 0.09 5.26
N TYR A 81 15.50 1.15 5.55
CA TYR A 81 14.11 1.03 5.98
C TYR A 81 13.18 0.45 4.94
N LEU A 82 13.18 1.04 3.75
CA LEU A 82 12.30 0.60 2.67
C LEU A 82 12.59 -0.86 2.34
N PHE A 83 13.86 -1.26 2.36
CA PHE A 83 14.25 -2.64 2.15
C PHE A 83 13.71 -3.58 3.23
N ILE A 84 13.91 -3.27 4.52
CA ILE A 84 13.42 -4.12 5.62
C ILE A 84 11.89 -4.19 5.62
N PHE A 85 11.23 -3.05 5.46
CA PHE A 85 9.77 -2.96 5.37
C PHE A 85 9.24 -3.85 4.26
N PHE A 86 9.78 -3.69 3.05
CA PHE A 86 9.36 -4.43 1.87
C PHE A 86 9.64 -5.93 2.03
N ALA A 87 10.80 -6.32 2.55
CA ALA A 87 11.13 -7.73 2.78
C ALA A 87 10.14 -8.40 3.74
N ILE A 88 9.77 -7.72 4.84
CA ILE A 88 8.81 -8.26 5.81
C ILE A 88 7.43 -8.36 5.17
N CYS A 89 6.95 -7.30 4.55
CA CYS A 89 5.61 -7.30 3.99
C CYS A 89 5.51 -8.28 2.81
N TYR A 90 6.51 -8.34 1.92
CA TYR A 90 6.60 -9.37 0.88
C TYR A 90 6.50 -10.80 1.44
N PHE A 91 7.10 -11.08 2.59
CA PHE A 91 7.02 -12.40 3.24
C PHE A 91 5.59 -12.75 3.70
N PHE A 92 4.81 -11.75 4.14
CA PHE A 92 3.42 -11.96 4.58
C PHE A 92 2.40 -11.86 3.44
N ALA A 93 2.76 -11.24 2.31
CA ALA A 93 1.93 -11.11 1.12
C ALA A 93 1.75 -12.46 0.45
N LYS A 94 0.52 -12.76 0.03
CA LYS A 94 0.24 -13.95 -0.79
C LYS A 94 -0.57 -13.55 -2.01
N PRO A 95 -0.13 -13.89 -3.24
CA PRO A 95 -0.98 -13.74 -4.41
C PRO A 95 -2.12 -14.75 -4.31
N VAL A 96 -3.35 -14.25 -4.23
CA VAL A 96 -4.56 -15.06 -4.13
C VAL A 96 -5.40 -14.82 -5.38
N ARG A 97 -5.57 -15.87 -6.17
CA ARG A 97 -6.30 -15.82 -7.43
C ARG A 97 -7.73 -15.29 -7.21
N GLY A 98 -8.11 -14.24 -7.92
CA GLY A 98 -9.42 -13.58 -7.79
C GLY A 98 -9.52 -12.50 -6.71
N ILE A 99 -8.64 -12.49 -5.69
CA ILE A 99 -8.55 -11.41 -4.67
C ILE A 99 -7.46 -10.39 -5.04
N GLY A 100 -6.40 -10.84 -5.73
CA GLY A 100 -5.16 -10.08 -5.88
C GLY A 100 -4.18 -10.42 -4.77
N ILE A 101 -3.42 -9.45 -4.30
CA ILE A 101 -2.41 -9.68 -3.26
C ILE A 101 -3.07 -9.51 -1.90
N ALA A 102 -3.12 -10.62 -1.16
CA ALA A 102 -3.71 -10.65 0.16
C ALA A 102 -2.64 -10.46 1.23
N MET A 103 -2.83 -9.45 2.08
CA MET A 103 -1.94 -9.06 3.17
C MET A 103 -2.78 -8.86 4.44
N PRO A 104 -2.38 -9.38 5.61
CA PRO A 104 -3.04 -9.03 6.85
C PRO A 104 -2.93 -7.52 7.13
N ALA A 105 -4.06 -6.83 7.24
CA ALA A 105 -4.14 -5.37 7.23
C ALA A 105 -3.29 -4.66 8.30
N LEU A 106 -2.99 -5.34 9.42
CA LEU A 106 -2.20 -4.78 10.51
C LEU A 106 -0.68 -4.95 10.32
N ILE A 107 -0.22 -5.85 9.46
CA ILE A 107 1.23 -6.10 9.27
C ILE A 107 1.93 -4.83 8.76
N PRO A 108 1.50 -4.19 7.65
CA PRO A 108 2.15 -2.98 7.16
C PRO A 108 2.22 -1.83 8.19
N PRO A 109 1.13 -1.40 8.86
CA PRO A 109 1.21 -0.30 9.81
C PRO A 109 2.01 -0.64 11.07
N LEU A 110 1.97 -1.88 11.56
CA LEU A 110 2.77 -2.29 12.73
C LEU A 110 4.27 -2.28 12.42
N ILE A 111 4.67 -2.87 11.29
CA ILE A 111 6.08 -2.89 10.87
C ILE A 111 6.58 -1.47 10.61
N SER A 112 5.80 -0.64 9.93
CA SER A 112 6.10 0.78 9.72
C SER A 112 6.35 1.53 11.05
N ALA A 113 5.45 1.35 12.03
CA ALA A 113 5.59 2.00 13.34
C ALA A 113 6.82 1.52 14.10
N LEU A 114 7.07 0.20 14.15
CA LEU A 114 8.24 -0.37 14.82
C LEU A 114 9.54 0.14 14.20
N LEU A 115 9.64 0.11 12.87
CA LEU A 115 10.82 0.63 12.17
C LEU A 115 11.04 2.12 12.48
N GLY A 116 9.98 2.94 12.42
CA GLY A 116 10.05 4.36 12.78
C GLY A 116 10.55 4.62 14.21
N ILE A 117 10.17 3.78 15.17
CA ILE A 117 10.62 3.87 16.58
C ILE A 117 12.09 3.46 16.73
N PHE A 118 12.48 2.31 16.16
CA PHE A 118 13.73 1.65 16.55
C PHE A 118 14.96 2.08 15.79
N MET A 119 14.82 2.51 14.55
CA MET A 119 16.01 2.75 13.73
C MET A 119 16.44 4.24 13.77
N GLY A 120 15.62 5.18 14.30
CA GLY A 120 15.99 6.58 14.61
C GLY A 120 15.56 7.63 13.57
N GLY A 121 16.10 8.85 13.64
CA GLY A 121 15.84 9.93 12.65
C GLY A 121 14.51 10.66 12.86
N ASN A 122 13.71 10.86 11.80
CA ASN A 122 12.34 11.41 11.90
C ASN A 122 11.32 10.26 11.76
N PRO A 123 10.81 9.70 12.87
CA PRO A 123 9.95 8.52 12.89
C PRO A 123 8.69 8.68 12.04
N ALA A 124 8.11 9.89 12.02
CA ALA A 124 6.89 10.16 11.28
C ALA A 124 7.09 10.05 9.77
N VAL A 125 8.20 10.60 9.25
CA VAL A 125 8.52 10.52 7.82
C VAL A 125 8.80 9.09 7.39
N ILE A 126 9.52 8.35 8.22
CA ILE A 126 9.91 6.96 7.93
C ILE A 126 8.70 6.05 7.95
N ALA A 127 7.88 6.14 9.01
CA ALA A 127 6.67 5.36 9.13
C ALA A 127 5.70 5.67 7.97
N TYR A 128 5.49 6.95 7.66
CA TYR A 128 4.61 7.36 6.57
C TYR A 128 5.09 6.86 5.21
N THR A 129 6.37 7.08 4.87
CA THR A 129 6.93 6.72 3.56
C THR A 129 6.98 5.20 3.36
N SER A 130 7.45 4.46 4.37
CA SER A 130 7.53 2.99 4.29
C SER A 130 6.14 2.35 4.25
N GLY A 131 5.24 2.77 5.14
CA GLY A 131 3.88 2.27 5.20
C GLY A 131 3.12 2.54 3.89
N THR A 132 3.24 3.75 3.34
CA THR A 132 2.54 4.14 2.11
C THR A 132 3.12 3.45 0.87
N LEU A 133 4.43 3.53 0.67
CA LEU A 133 5.04 2.99 -0.55
C LEU A 133 5.08 1.48 -0.54
N GLY A 134 5.39 0.84 0.59
CA GLY A 134 5.42 -0.61 0.64
C GLY A 134 4.03 -1.21 0.40
N THR A 135 2.98 -0.68 1.04
CA THR A 135 1.60 -1.16 0.77
C THR A 135 1.17 -0.96 -0.68
N LEU A 136 1.57 0.12 -1.34
CA LEU A 136 1.20 0.36 -2.74
C LEU A 136 2.04 -0.46 -3.72
N ILE A 137 3.33 -0.65 -3.46
CA ILE A 137 4.23 -1.44 -4.31
C ILE A 137 3.88 -2.92 -4.22
N GLU A 138 3.47 -3.41 -3.05
CA GLU A 138 2.96 -4.77 -2.87
C GLU A 138 1.68 -5.05 -3.65
N LEU A 139 0.97 -4.04 -4.17
CA LEU A 139 -0.19 -4.26 -5.03
C LEU A 139 0.17 -4.48 -6.51
N ILE A 140 1.46 -4.36 -6.86
CA ILE A 140 1.96 -4.41 -8.25
C ILE A 140 2.56 -5.80 -8.61
N TYR A 141 2.83 -6.67 -7.64
CA TYR A 141 3.49 -7.98 -7.82
C TYR A 141 2.56 -9.19 -7.69
#